data_AF-A0A5J4QJG8-F1
#
_entry.id   AF-A0A5J4QJG8-F1
#
_cell.length_a   1.000
_cell.length_b   1.000
_cell.length_c   1.000
_cell.angle_alpha   90.00
_cell.angle_beta   90.00
_cell.angle_gamma   90.00
#
_symmetry.space_group_name_H-M   'P 1'
#
loop_
_entity.id
_entity.type
_entity.pdbx_description
1 polymer ?
#
loop_
_entity_poly.entity_id
_entity_poly.type
_entity_poly.pdbx_seq_one_letter_code
_entity_poly.pdbx_strand_id
1 'polypeptide(L)'
;YHTVLMREFDVFQVVNIMYGSFSQVKTEENTLYRTDSMKFVSTLSHFFKDEYELNQKELIIKLYNHHCENDYTLFLLEKLIETNFFAFYKTDNNEIIFRKEQQKSPVSEDKLREILNGTIKSYHYARYIIPCIEKYFKLRLKDNAFISYINREHFLYDINLPYPQMVSPYIAVKEDVRESHLERKLNDKLYDWVYENRYDEKTTLEEIKSAYNSFTEEFSIEKII
;
A
#
# COMPACT_ATOMS: atom_id res chain seq x y z
N TYR A 1 10.69 8.44 -30.01
CA TYR A 1 11.36 9.68 -29.57
C TYR A 1 10.30 10.76 -29.31
N HIS A 2 9.74 10.79 -28.11
CA HIS A 2 9.10 11.99 -27.57
C HIS A 2 9.51 12.10 -26.11
N THR A 3 10.67 12.71 -25.92
CA THR A 3 11.15 13.18 -24.63
C THR A 3 10.29 14.38 -24.27
N VAL A 4 9.31 14.21 -23.38
CA VAL A 4 8.69 15.35 -22.70
C VAL A 4 9.73 15.83 -21.69
N LEU A 5 10.41 16.93 -22.03
CA LEU A 5 11.20 17.72 -21.10
C LEU A 5 10.25 18.16 -19.97
N MET A 6 10.34 17.50 -18.80
CA MET A 6 9.86 18.10 -17.56
C MET A 6 10.65 19.39 -17.37
N ARG A 7 10.00 20.52 -17.62
CA ARG A 7 10.49 21.84 -17.21
C ARG A 7 10.66 21.80 -15.70
N GLU A 8 11.78 22.33 -15.21
CA GLU A 8 11.97 22.67 -13.80
C GLU A 8 10.73 23.45 -13.35
N PHE A 9 9.88 22.79 -12.55
CA PHE A 9 8.70 23.42 -11.97
C PHE A 9 9.21 24.34 -10.87
N ASP A 10 9.00 25.63 -11.07
CA ASP A 10 9.37 26.69 -10.14
C ASP A 10 8.60 26.48 -8.83
N VAL A 11 9.31 26.06 -7.79
CA VAL A 11 8.77 25.78 -6.44
C VAL A 11 7.95 26.98 -5.92
N PHE A 12 8.28 28.21 -6.35
CA PHE A 12 7.55 29.42 -6.01
C PHE A 12 6.15 29.52 -6.62
N GLN A 13 5.86 28.88 -7.75
CA GLN A 13 4.50 28.86 -8.31
C GLN A 13 3.56 27.92 -7.54
N VAL A 14 4.08 26.80 -7.04
CA VAL A 14 3.33 25.91 -6.13
C VAL A 14 3.04 26.64 -4.82
N VAL A 15 4.02 27.40 -4.29
CA VAL A 15 3.85 28.25 -3.09
C VAL A 15 2.75 29.29 -3.25
N ASN A 16 2.56 29.88 -4.44
CA ASN A 16 1.49 30.85 -4.64
C ASN A 16 0.08 30.23 -4.67
N ILE A 17 -0.05 28.98 -5.12
CA ILE A 17 -1.32 28.23 -4.99
C ILE A 17 -1.57 27.87 -3.50
N MET A 18 -0.50 27.68 -2.69
CA MET A 18 -0.61 27.43 -1.24
C MET A 18 -1.27 28.59 -0.47
N TYR A 19 -1.13 29.85 -0.91
CA TYR A 19 -1.65 31.01 -0.15
C TYR A 19 -3.18 31.15 -0.16
N GLY A 20 -3.88 30.59 -1.15
CA GLY A 20 -5.34 30.73 -1.28
C GLY A 20 -6.15 29.85 -0.32
N SER A 21 -5.58 28.70 0.11
CA SER A 21 -6.26 27.71 0.97
C SER A 21 -5.69 27.63 2.39
N PHE A 22 -4.57 28.30 2.66
CA PHE A 22 -3.87 28.27 3.95
C PHE A 22 -3.62 29.67 4.52
N SER A 23 -4.67 30.42 4.82
CA SER A 23 -4.52 31.63 5.64
C SER A 23 -4.10 31.33 7.10
N GLN A 24 -3.92 30.06 7.48
CA GLN A 24 -3.50 29.66 8.83
C GLN A 24 -2.28 28.71 8.91
N VAL A 25 -1.83 28.09 7.82
CA VAL A 25 -0.53 27.38 7.84
C VAL A 25 0.52 28.36 7.36
N LYS A 26 1.00 29.17 8.32
CA LYS A 26 2.16 30.02 8.11
C LYS A 26 3.37 29.15 7.77
N THR A 27 3.87 29.39 6.56
CA THR A 27 5.28 29.35 6.15
C THR A 27 5.99 27.99 6.02
N GLU A 28 6.63 27.87 4.84
CA GLU A 28 7.90 27.20 4.53
C GLU A 28 7.87 25.79 3.92
N GLU A 29 8.71 25.66 2.89
CA GLU A 29 9.21 24.46 2.18
C GLU A 29 9.82 23.37 3.10
N ASN A 30 9.42 23.28 4.36
CA ASN A 30 10.06 22.48 5.41
C ASN A 30 9.13 21.49 6.12
N THR A 31 7.83 21.40 5.78
CA THR A 31 6.91 20.50 6.49
C THR A 31 7.33 19.04 6.35
N LEU A 32 7.65 18.57 5.13
CA LEU A 32 8.10 17.20 4.87
C LEU A 32 9.48 16.87 5.50
N TYR A 33 10.38 17.85 5.54
CA TYR A 33 11.72 17.69 6.11
C TYR A 33 11.72 17.66 7.64
N ARG A 34 10.76 18.34 8.28
CA ARG A 34 10.61 18.41 9.74
C ARG A 34 9.64 17.37 10.31
N THR A 35 8.85 16.71 9.47
CA THR A 35 7.97 15.61 9.88
C THR A 35 8.74 14.30 10.01
N ASP A 36 8.55 13.64 11.15
CA ASP A 36 9.07 12.29 11.41
C ASP A 36 8.03 11.23 10.97
N SER A 37 6.75 11.61 10.94
CA SER A 37 5.64 10.77 10.47
C SER A 37 4.58 11.57 9.70
N MET A 38 3.88 10.88 8.80
CA MET A 38 2.64 11.37 8.19
C MET A 38 1.53 10.35 8.46
N LYS A 39 0.31 10.80 8.71
CA LYS A 39 -0.82 9.94 9.05
C LYS A 39 -2.02 10.33 8.20
N PHE A 40 -2.57 9.37 7.49
CA PHE A 40 -3.82 9.50 6.77
C PHE A 40 -4.93 8.90 7.61
N VAL A 41 -6.00 9.68 7.82
CA VAL A 41 -7.17 9.26 8.59
C VAL A 41 -8.36 9.31 7.66
N SER A 42 -9.01 8.18 7.43
CA SER A 42 -10.25 8.18 6.64
C SER A 42 -11.40 8.68 7.49
N THR A 43 -12.18 9.59 6.93
CA THR A 43 -13.36 10.18 7.56
C THR A 43 -14.59 9.92 6.71
N LEU A 44 -15.74 9.78 7.37
CA LEU A 44 -17.07 9.69 6.73
C LEU A 44 -17.70 11.08 6.52
N SER A 45 -16.88 12.14 6.53
CA SER A 45 -17.30 13.52 6.33
C SER A 45 -17.95 13.70 4.96
N HIS A 46 -19.04 14.45 4.84
CA HIS A 46 -19.72 14.67 3.55
C HIS A 46 -19.04 15.74 2.68
N PHE A 47 -17.86 16.23 3.10
CA PHE A 47 -17.11 17.24 2.37
C PHE A 47 -15.95 16.56 1.64
N PHE A 48 -15.98 16.61 0.30
CA PHE A 48 -14.89 16.20 -0.60
C PHE A 48 -13.74 17.20 -0.47
N LYS A 49 -13.01 17.14 0.64
CA LYS A 49 -11.83 17.97 0.86
C LYS A 49 -10.88 17.29 1.85
N ASP A 50 -9.60 17.32 1.51
CA ASP A 50 -8.53 16.90 2.40
C ASP A 50 -8.33 17.97 3.51
N GLU A 51 -8.33 17.55 4.78
CA GLU A 51 -7.99 18.41 5.92
C GLU A 51 -6.59 18.10 6.44
N TYR A 52 -5.82 19.14 6.76
CA TYR A 52 -4.43 19.01 7.17
C TYR A 52 -4.25 19.54 8.59
N GLU A 53 -3.60 18.75 9.44
CA GLU A 53 -3.29 19.11 10.81
C GLU A 53 -1.83 18.74 11.11
N LEU A 54 -1.02 19.71 11.52
CA LEU A 54 0.38 19.46 11.92
C LEU A 54 0.47 19.46 13.45
N ASN A 55 0.72 18.29 14.03
CA ASN A 55 0.92 18.13 15.47
C ASN A 55 2.39 17.81 15.75
N GLN A 56 3.13 18.79 16.28
CA GLN A 56 4.58 18.71 16.51
C GLN A 56 5.37 18.35 15.23
N LYS A 57 5.59 17.05 15.01
CA LYS A 57 6.31 16.47 13.86
C LYS A 57 5.50 15.41 13.11
N GLU A 58 4.22 15.28 13.40
CA GLU A 58 3.30 14.41 12.68
C GLU A 58 2.36 15.27 11.83
N LEU A 59 2.39 15.06 10.51
CA LEU A 59 1.38 15.62 9.62
C LEU A 59 0.21 14.65 9.52
N ILE A 60 -0.97 15.09 9.92
CA ILE A 60 -2.22 14.33 9.83
C ILE A 60 -3.02 14.88 8.64
N ILE A 61 -3.39 14.00 7.72
CA ILE A 61 -4.22 14.30 6.56
C ILE A 61 -5.51 13.51 6.69
N LYS A 62 -6.64 14.20 6.86
CA LYS A 62 -7.96 13.57 6.91
C LYS A 62 -8.51 13.51 5.49
N LEU A 63 -8.78 12.30 5.02
CA LEU A 63 -9.30 12.02 3.69
C LEU A 63 -10.78 11.65 3.75
N TYR A 64 -11.50 11.91 2.68
CA TYR A 64 -12.83 11.33 2.49
C TYR A 64 -12.71 9.94 1.89
N ASN A 65 -13.19 8.92 2.61
CA ASN A 65 -13.20 7.53 2.12
C ASN A 65 -11.88 7.10 1.46
N HIS A 66 -10.73 7.46 2.06
CA HIS A 66 -9.40 7.11 1.54
C HIS A 66 -9.01 7.72 0.17
N HIS A 67 -9.82 8.60 -0.40
CA HIS A 67 -9.51 9.31 -1.64
C HIS A 67 -8.76 10.61 -1.34
N CYS A 68 -7.75 10.89 -2.18
CA CYS A 68 -7.04 12.16 -2.17
C CYS A 68 -7.72 13.10 -3.16
N GLU A 69 -8.44 14.09 -2.67
CA GLU A 69 -9.15 15.05 -3.51
C GLU A 69 -8.26 16.22 -3.94
N ASN A 70 -7.10 16.40 -3.30
CA ASN A 70 -6.20 17.52 -3.55
C ASN A 70 -4.87 17.07 -4.18
N ASP A 71 -4.48 17.75 -5.27
CA ASP A 71 -3.17 17.59 -5.93
C ASP A 71 -2.00 17.74 -4.94
N TYR A 72 -2.16 18.56 -3.90
CA TYR A 72 -1.15 18.69 -2.85
C TYR A 72 -0.96 17.39 -2.05
N THR A 73 -2.03 16.68 -1.72
CA THR A 73 -1.93 15.37 -1.04
C THR A 73 -1.23 14.35 -1.93
N LEU A 74 -1.58 14.32 -3.22
CA LEU A 74 -0.91 13.46 -4.21
C LEU A 74 0.59 13.78 -4.30
N PHE A 75 0.95 15.05 -4.38
CA PHE A 75 2.35 15.49 -4.36
C PHE A 75 3.08 15.06 -3.08
N LEU A 76 2.47 15.22 -1.90
CA LEU A 76 3.06 14.78 -0.64
C LEU A 76 3.32 13.28 -0.64
N LEU A 77 2.41 12.47 -1.17
CA LEU A 77 2.54 11.02 -1.29
C LEU A 77 3.68 10.63 -2.23
N GLU A 78 3.80 11.29 -3.38
CA GLU A 78 4.94 11.10 -4.29
C GLU A 78 6.26 11.39 -3.56
N LYS A 79 6.32 12.47 -2.78
CA LYS A 79 7.51 12.79 -1.98
C LYS A 79 7.78 11.83 -0.84
N LEU A 80 6.77 11.23 -0.23
CA LEU A 80 6.97 10.17 0.76
C LEU A 80 7.59 8.92 0.15
N ILE A 81 7.16 8.55 -1.06
CA ILE A 81 7.74 7.42 -1.82
C ILE A 81 9.22 7.70 -2.13
N GLU A 82 9.56 8.92 -2.53
CA GLU A 82 10.95 9.31 -2.79
C GLU A 82 11.85 9.33 -1.54
N THR A 83 11.27 9.55 -0.35
CA THR A 83 12.02 9.81 0.89
C THR A 83 12.14 8.59 1.82
N ASN A 84 11.93 7.36 1.31
CA ASN A 84 12.04 6.10 2.05
C ASN A 84 11.11 6.01 3.27
N PHE A 85 9.94 6.63 3.23
CA PHE A 85 8.91 6.37 4.24
C PHE A 85 8.22 5.04 3.97
N PHE A 86 7.92 4.30 5.04
CA PHE A 86 7.14 3.06 4.97
C PHE A 86 5.74 3.26 5.52
N ALA A 87 4.76 2.72 4.81
CA ALA A 87 3.36 2.78 5.20
C ALA A 87 2.97 1.60 6.13
N PHE A 88 2.25 1.94 7.19
CA PHE A 88 1.68 1.03 8.18
C PHE A 88 0.19 1.29 8.31
N TYR A 89 -0.64 0.29 8.07
CA TYR A 89 -2.07 0.35 8.30
C TYR A 89 -2.37 0.01 9.75
N LYS A 90 -3.04 0.92 10.46
CA LYS A 90 -3.61 0.66 11.78
C LYS A 90 -5.11 0.46 11.66
N THR A 91 -5.53 -0.77 11.92
CA THR A 91 -6.91 -1.24 11.84
C THR A 91 -7.88 -0.49 12.70
N ASP A 92 -7.48 -0.20 13.93
CA ASP A 92 -8.42 0.22 14.96
C ASP A 92 -9.06 1.58 14.64
N ASN A 93 -8.42 2.35 13.74
CA ASN A 93 -8.82 3.71 13.38
C ASN A 93 -8.95 3.98 11.87
N ASN A 94 -8.83 2.97 10.99
CA ASN A 94 -8.71 3.18 9.52
C ASN A 94 -7.62 4.21 9.16
N GLU A 95 -6.46 4.07 9.78
CA GLU A 95 -5.33 4.98 9.62
C GLU A 95 -4.22 4.35 8.80
N ILE A 96 -3.55 5.16 7.98
CA ILE A 96 -2.28 4.79 7.33
C ILE A 96 -1.21 5.73 7.82
N ILE A 97 -0.18 5.19 8.45
CA ILE A 97 0.90 5.95 9.03
C ILE A 97 2.17 5.67 8.24
N PHE A 98 2.81 6.72 7.77
CA PHE A 98 4.09 6.73 7.11
C PHE A 98 5.17 7.12 8.11
N ARG A 99 6.25 6.35 8.21
CA ARG A 99 7.41 6.70 9.06
C ARG A 99 8.74 6.37 8.40
N LYS A 100 9.78 7.11 8.79
CA LYS A 100 11.20 6.80 8.49
C LYS A 100 11.78 5.71 9.42
N GLU A 101 11.01 4.66 9.71
CA GLU A 101 11.43 3.56 10.60
C GLU A 101 11.91 2.33 9.81
N GLN A 102 12.48 1.34 10.49
CA GLN A 102 12.75 0.03 9.88
C GLN A 102 11.43 -0.58 9.37
N GLN A 103 11.47 -1.21 8.20
CA GLN A 103 10.32 -1.91 7.62
C GLN A 103 9.84 -3.01 8.56
N LYS A 104 8.58 -2.89 9.01
CA LYS A 104 7.87 -3.90 9.81
C LYS A 104 6.61 -4.36 9.06
N SER A 105 5.86 -5.28 9.66
CA SER A 105 4.54 -5.67 9.15
C SER A 105 3.67 -4.45 8.87
N PRO A 106 3.18 -4.27 7.63
CA PRO A 106 2.33 -3.13 7.27
C PRO A 106 0.89 -3.28 7.77
N VAL A 107 0.49 -4.46 8.21
CA VAL A 107 -0.84 -4.79 8.75
C VAL A 107 -0.69 -5.79 9.89
N SER A 108 -1.70 -5.91 10.75
CA SER A 108 -1.81 -7.03 11.69
C SER A 108 -2.21 -8.33 10.98
N GLU A 109 -2.02 -9.48 11.64
CA GLU A 109 -2.47 -10.77 11.11
C GLU A 109 -3.98 -10.83 10.94
N ASP A 110 -4.75 -10.29 11.88
CA ASP A 110 -6.21 -10.21 11.77
C ASP A 110 -6.65 -9.38 10.57
N LYS A 111 -5.99 -8.24 10.33
CA LYS A 111 -6.26 -7.44 9.13
C LYS A 111 -5.89 -8.19 7.86
N LEU A 112 -4.80 -8.95 7.88
CA LEU A 112 -4.42 -9.78 6.74
C LEU A 112 -5.51 -10.80 6.41
N ARG A 113 -6.13 -11.42 7.42
CA ARG A 113 -7.29 -12.32 7.23
C ARG A 113 -8.47 -11.59 6.60
N GLU A 114 -8.80 -10.39 7.07
CA GLU A 114 -9.88 -9.58 6.48
C GLU A 114 -9.63 -9.26 5.01
N ILE A 115 -8.40 -8.87 4.64
CA ILE A 115 -8.02 -8.59 3.25
C ILE A 115 -8.16 -9.84 2.40
N LEU A 116 -7.64 -10.97 2.87
CA LEU A 116 -7.74 -12.24 2.16
C LEU A 116 -9.21 -12.61 1.93
N ASN A 117 -10.07 -12.48 2.95
CA ASN A 117 -11.51 -12.72 2.80
C ASN A 117 -12.15 -11.72 1.82
N GLY A 118 -11.73 -10.45 1.84
CA GLY A 118 -12.15 -9.42 0.89
C GLY A 118 -11.88 -9.80 -0.57
N THR A 119 -10.72 -10.42 -0.84
CA THR A 119 -10.33 -10.80 -2.21
C THR A 119 -11.28 -11.80 -2.88
N ILE A 120 -12.11 -12.52 -2.12
CA ILE A 120 -13.17 -13.42 -2.65
C ILE A 120 -14.15 -12.65 -3.53
N LYS A 121 -14.46 -11.40 -3.15
CA LYS A 121 -15.45 -10.56 -3.80
C LYS A 121 -14.87 -9.80 -5.01
N SER A 122 -13.57 -9.87 -5.22
CA SER A 122 -12.85 -9.15 -6.27
C SER A 122 -12.86 -9.93 -7.61
N TYR A 123 -12.19 -9.42 -8.64
CA TYR A 123 -12.10 -10.05 -9.96
C TYR A 123 -11.70 -11.55 -9.88
N HIS A 124 -12.56 -12.40 -10.46
CA HIS A 124 -12.39 -13.84 -10.46
C HIS A 124 -11.17 -14.27 -11.29
N TYR A 125 -10.53 -15.36 -10.86
CA TYR A 125 -9.33 -15.98 -11.42
C TYR A 125 -8.06 -15.11 -11.40
N ALA A 126 -8.14 -13.91 -10.83
CA ALA A 126 -6.97 -13.08 -10.58
C ALA A 126 -6.27 -13.51 -9.30
N ARG A 127 -4.94 -13.44 -9.33
CA ARG A 127 -4.11 -13.47 -8.14
C ARG A 127 -3.92 -12.05 -7.65
N TYR A 128 -3.81 -11.86 -6.33
CA TYR A 128 -3.68 -10.54 -5.73
C TYR A 128 -2.29 -10.28 -5.15
N ILE A 129 -1.80 -9.05 -5.29
CA ILE A 129 -0.76 -8.53 -4.40
C ILE A 129 -1.43 -8.13 -3.09
N ILE A 130 -0.92 -8.67 -2.00
CA ILE A 130 -1.40 -8.44 -0.63
C ILE A 130 -0.24 -7.91 0.24
N PRO A 131 -0.53 -7.34 1.42
CA PRO A 131 0.53 -6.98 2.34
C PRO A 131 1.32 -8.21 2.81
N CYS A 132 2.63 -8.06 2.91
CA CYS A 132 3.56 -9.05 3.42
C CYS A 132 3.89 -8.69 4.86
N ILE A 133 3.52 -9.53 5.82
CA ILE A 133 3.89 -9.33 7.23
C ILE A 133 5.29 -9.89 7.50
N GLU A 134 5.97 -9.36 8.53
CA GLU A 134 7.39 -9.56 8.82
C GLU A 134 7.83 -11.03 8.84
N LYS A 135 7.01 -11.90 9.44
CA LYS A 135 7.24 -13.36 9.49
C LYS A 135 7.44 -14.00 8.10
N TYR A 136 6.87 -13.39 7.06
CA TYR A 136 6.89 -13.88 5.69
C TYR A 136 7.68 -12.98 4.73
N PHE A 137 8.56 -12.10 5.22
CA PHE A 137 9.37 -11.22 4.37
C PHE A 137 10.25 -11.93 3.34
N LYS A 138 10.48 -13.24 3.48
CA LYS A 138 11.07 -14.08 2.42
C LYS A 138 10.23 -14.10 1.13
N LEU A 139 8.93 -13.81 1.23
CA LEU A 139 8.00 -13.69 0.09
C LEU A 139 7.86 -12.24 -0.40
N ARG A 140 8.55 -11.30 0.24
CA ARG A 140 8.43 -9.88 -0.07
C ARG A 140 8.97 -9.59 -1.46
N LEU A 141 8.22 -8.78 -2.20
CA LEU A 141 8.58 -8.29 -3.52
C LEU A 141 9.36 -6.97 -3.44
N LYS A 142 10.21 -6.71 -4.44
CA LYS A 142 10.77 -5.38 -4.70
C LYS A 142 9.64 -4.37 -4.97
N ASP A 143 9.85 -3.11 -4.58
CA ASP A 143 8.79 -2.09 -4.57
C ASP A 143 8.20 -1.80 -5.97
N ASN A 144 8.96 -2.08 -7.04
CA ASN A 144 8.54 -1.94 -8.44
C ASN A 144 8.15 -3.26 -9.13
N ALA A 145 7.90 -4.34 -8.38
CA ALA A 145 7.49 -5.61 -8.95
C ALA A 145 6.13 -5.49 -9.66
N PHE A 146 6.12 -5.61 -10.98
CA PHE A 146 4.92 -5.54 -11.79
C PHE A 146 4.73 -6.82 -12.60
N ILE A 147 3.48 -7.22 -12.75
CA ILE A 147 3.09 -8.33 -13.59
C ILE A 147 1.66 -8.11 -14.08
N SER A 148 1.47 -8.23 -15.39
CA SER A 148 0.25 -7.78 -16.07
C SER A 148 -1.01 -8.60 -15.73
N TYR A 149 -0.87 -9.76 -15.09
CA TYR A 149 -1.98 -10.66 -14.77
C TYR A 149 -2.26 -10.80 -13.27
N ILE A 150 -1.56 -10.05 -12.40
CA ILE A 150 -1.84 -10.01 -10.96
C ILE A 150 -2.55 -8.69 -10.66
N ASN A 151 -3.73 -8.80 -10.08
CA ASN A 151 -4.49 -7.65 -9.62
C ASN A 151 -3.90 -7.16 -8.29
N ARG A 152 -4.00 -5.88 -7.98
CA ARG A 152 -3.52 -5.35 -6.70
C ARG A 152 -4.72 -5.12 -5.79
N GLU A 153 -4.63 -5.58 -4.54
CA GLU A 153 -5.58 -5.08 -3.54
C GLU A 153 -5.23 -3.61 -3.28
N HIS A 154 -6.13 -2.72 -3.67
CA HIS A 154 -5.97 -1.29 -3.48
C HIS A 154 -6.36 -0.94 -2.05
N PHE A 155 -5.37 -0.81 -1.17
CA PHE A 155 -5.59 -0.21 0.16
C PHE A 155 -6.08 1.23 0.08
N LEU A 156 -5.66 1.93 -0.97
CA LEU A 156 -6.11 3.24 -1.43
C LEU A 156 -6.24 3.09 -2.95
N TYR A 157 -7.42 3.34 -3.52
CA TYR A 157 -7.66 3.16 -4.97
C TYR A 157 -6.66 3.94 -5.84
N ASP A 158 -6.13 5.04 -5.32
CA ASP A 158 -5.34 6.00 -6.10
C ASP A 158 -3.82 5.94 -5.82
N ILE A 159 -3.34 5.09 -4.90
CA ILE A 159 -1.96 5.20 -4.40
C ILE A 159 -1.25 3.85 -4.34
N ASN A 160 -0.19 3.73 -5.15
CA ASN A 160 0.77 2.63 -5.06
C ASN A 160 1.72 2.87 -3.87
N LEU A 161 1.28 2.44 -2.69
CA LEU A 161 2.00 2.70 -1.44
C LEU A 161 3.26 1.82 -1.29
N PRO A 162 4.37 2.38 -0.76
CA PRO A 162 5.63 1.67 -0.53
C PRO A 162 5.57 0.86 0.78
N TYR A 163 4.73 -0.18 0.82
CA TYR A 163 4.71 -1.13 1.93
C TYR A 163 5.21 -2.51 1.49
N PRO A 164 5.71 -3.35 2.43
CA PRO A 164 6.07 -4.73 2.11
C PRO A 164 4.89 -5.49 1.50
N GLN A 165 5.06 -5.97 0.27
CA GLN A 165 4.03 -6.64 -0.51
C GLN A 165 4.48 -8.06 -0.87
N MET A 166 3.53 -8.99 -0.98
CA MET A 166 3.74 -10.33 -1.49
C MET A 166 2.61 -10.74 -2.43
N VAL A 167 2.87 -11.76 -3.25
CA VAL A 167 1.80 -12.35 -4.05
C VAL A 167 0.99 -13.32 -3.18
N SER A 168 -0.33 -13.18 -3.18
CA SER A 168 -1.24 -14.10 -2.50
C SER A 168 -1.09 -15.53 -3.05
N PRO A 169 -1.04 -16.54 -2.17
CA PRO A 169 -1.09 -17.94 -2.60
C PRO A 169 -2.49 -18.38 -3.04
N TYR A 170 -3.50 -17.53 -2.84
CA TYR A 170 -4.89 -17.80 -3.18
C TYR A 170 -5.34 -17.05 -4.43
N ILE A 171 -6.32 -17.63 -5.12
CA ILE A 171 -7.09 -16.97 -6.18
C ILE A 171 -8.58 -17.06 -5.85
N ALA A 172 -9.36 -16.05 -6.24
CA ALA A 172 -10.81 -16.13 -6.16
C ALA A 172 -11.34 -16.96 -7.34
N VAL A 173 -12.13 -17.99 -7.08
CA VAL A 173 -12.75 -18.84 -8.11
C VAL A 173 -14.26 -18.67 -8.02
N LYS A 174 -14.90 -18.54 -9.18
CA LYS A 174 -16.35 -18.44 -9.29
C LYS A 174 -16.92 -19.80 -9.69
N GLU A 175 -17.75 -20.38 -8.83
CA GLU A 175 -18.46 -21.63 -9.13
C GLU A 175 -19.80 -21.37 -9.82
N ASP A 176 -20.54 -20.35 -9.39
CA ASP A 176 -21.80 -19.93 -10.00
C ASP A 176 -22.05 -18.42 -9.80
N VAL A 177 -23.16 -17.88 -10.31
CA VAL A 177 -23.55 -16.46 -10.28
C VAL A 177 -23.46 -15.84 -8.88
N ARG A 178 -23.68 -16.63 -7.82
CA ARG A 178 -23.76 -16.16 -6.43
C ARG A 178 -22.64 -16.65 -5.52
N GLU A 179 -21.80 -17.57 -5.99
CA GLU A 179 -20.84 -18.27 -5.13
C GLU A 179 -19.43 -18.11 -5.66
N SER A 180 -18.55 -17.63 -4.79
CA SER A 180 -17.12 -17.49 -5.03
C SER A 180 -16.38 -17.94 -3.78
N HIS A 181 -15.25 -18.60 -3.96
CA HIS A 181 -14.40 -19.09 -2.88
C HIS A 181 -12.92 -18.83 -3.18
N LEU A 182 -12.07 -18.90 -2.16
CA LEU A 182 -10.62 -18.89 -2.37
C LEU A 182 -10.13 -20.30 -2.67
N GLU A 183 -9.32 -20.45 -3.72
CA GLU A 183 -8.58 -21.67 -4.00
C GLU A 183 -7.09 -21.43 -3.79
N ARG A 184 -6.43 -22.32 -3.05
CA ARG A 184 -4.96 -22.29 -2.92
C ARG A 184 -4.34 -22.73 -4.24
N LYS A 185 -3.56 -21.84 -4.86
CA LYS A 185 -2.88 -22.11 -6.13
C LYS A 185 -1.40 -21.80 -6.03
N LEU A 186 -0.61 -22.81 -5.71
CA LEU A 186 0.85 -22.74 -5.71
C LEU A 186 1.39 -23.56 -6.89
N ASN A 187 2.34 -23.01 -7.64
CA ASN A 187 2.97 -23.68 -8.78
C ASN A 187 4.33 -23.05 -9.10
N ASP A 188 5.12 -23.73 -9.93
CA ASP A 188 6.48 -23.29 -10.28
C ASP A 188 6.50 -21.89 -10.89
N LYS A 189 5.54 -21.53 -11.75
CA LYS A 189 5.46 -20.18 -12.34
C LYS A 189 5.34 -19.08 -11.28
N LEU A 190 4.58 -19.32 -10.21
CA LEU A 190 4.48 -18.38 -9.09
C LEU A 190 5.82 -18.29 -8.36
N TYR A 191 6.41 -19.43 -8.02
CA TYR A 191 7.65 -19.48 -7.26
C TYR A 191 8.80 -18.81 -8.01
N ASP A 192 8.95 -19.11 -9.30
CA ASP A 192 9.97 -18.52 -10.16
C ASP A 192 9.77 -17.01 -10.28
N TRP A 193 8.53 -16.55 -10.49
CA TRP A 193 8.26 -15.12 -10.58
C TRP A 193 8.55 -14.39 -9.26
N VAL A 194 8.14 -14.96 -8.12
CA VAL A 194 8.44 -14.38 -6.80
C VAL A 194 9.94 -14.37 -6.56
N TYR A 195 10.65 -15.41 -6.97
CA TYR A 195 12.11 -15.46 -6.88
C TYR A 195 12.75 -14.36 -7.72
N GLU A 196 12.36 -14.16 -8.97
CA GLU A 196 12.86 -13.08 -9.85
C GLU A 196 12.55 -11.67 -9.33
N ASN A 197 11.54 -11.52 -8.48
CA ASN A 197 11.06 -10.24 -7.98
C ASN A 197 11.21 -10.07 -6.47
N ARG A 198 11.98 -10.96 -5.82
CA ARG A 198 12.22 -10.92 -4.37
C ARG A 198 12.94 -9.65 -3.97
N TYR A 199 12.57 -9.13 -2.81
CA TYR A 199 13.20 -7.95 -2.22
C TYR A 199 14.64 -8.25 -1.77
N ASP A 200 14.86 -9.37 -1.08
CA ASP A 200 16.19 -9.81 -0.65
C ASP A 200 16.76 -10.85 -1.63
N GLU A 201 17.78 -10.44 -2.39
CA GLU A 201 18.46 -11.29 -3.36
C GLU A 201 19.08 -12.55 -2.75
N LYS A 202 19.33 -12.58 -1.44
CA LYS A 202 19.86 -13.77 -0.73
C LYS A 202 18.80 -14.84 -0.49
N THR A 203 17.51 -14.48 -0.55
CA THR A 203 16.43 -15.45 -0.36
C THR A 203 16.45 -16.48 -1.47
N THR A 204 16.41 -17.76 -1.11
CA THR A 204 16.45 -18.88 -2.06
C THR A 204 15.05 -19.32 -2.50
N LEU A 205 14.96 -20.03 -3.63
CA LEU A 205 13.70 -20.57 -4.13
C LEU A 205 13.04 -21.55 -3.15
N GLU A 206 13.84 -22.38 -2.47
CA GLU A 206 13.34 -23.33 -1.47
C GLU A 206 12.80 -22.63 -0.22
N GLU A 207 13.42 -21.53 0.19
CA GLU A 207 12.89 -20.68 1.26
C GLU A 207 11.56 -20.03 0.88
N ILE A 208 11.38 -19.62 -0.38
CA ILE A 208 10.11 -19.10 -0.89
C ILE A 208 9.03 -20.18 -0.83
N LYS A 209 9.31 -21.40 -1.33
CA LYS A 209 8.37 -22.53 -1.26
C LYS A 209 7.99 -22.85 0.18
N SER A 210 8.97 -22.94 1.07
CA SER A 210 8.74 -23.19 2.49
C SER A 210 7.90 -22.09 3.14
N ALA A 211 8.20 -20.81 2.86
CA ALA A 211 7.45 -19.69 3.43
C ALA A 211 6.00 -19.67 2.94
N TYR A 212 5.75 -20.02 1.67
CA TYR A 212 4.39 -20.17 1.16
C TYR A 212 3.62 -21.30 1.85
N ASN A 213 4.26 -22.45 2.08
CA ASN A 213 3.63 -23.56 2.78
C ASN A 213 3.22 -23.14 4.20
N SER A 214 4.16 -22.57 4.98
CA SER A 214 3.88 -22.07 6.33
C SER A 214 2.78 -21.01 6.34
N PHE A 215 2.80 -20.08 5.38
CA PHE A 215 1.73 -19.07 5.23
C PHE A 215 0.37 -19.74 5.04
N THR A 216 0.28 -20.74 4.14
CA THR A 216 -1.00 -21.38 3.82
C THR A 216 -1.54 -22.29 4.93
N GLU A 217 -0.70 -22.75 5.84
CA GLU A 217 -1.11 -23.51 7.04
C GLU A 217 -1.69 -22.58 8.12
N GLU A 218 -1.08 -21.40 8.29
CA GLU A 218 -1.50 -20.39 9.27
C GLU A 218 -2.74 -19.62 8.83
N PHE A 219 -2.78 -19.25 7.56
CA PHE A 219 -3.89 -18.56 6.90
C PHE A 219 -4.68 -19.55 6.03
N SER A 220 -4.95 -20.76 6.52
CA SER A 220 -5.78 -21.72 5.77
C SER A 220 -7.15 -21.13 5.46
N ILE A 221 -7.74 -21.52 4.32
CA ILE A 221 -9.02 -20.97 3.83
C ILE A 221 -10.12 -21.14 4.90
N GLU A 222 -10.13 -22.28 5.59
CA GLU A 222 -11.04 -22.60 6.71
C GLU A 222 -10.92 -21.63 7.90
N LYS A 223 -9.78 -20.96 8.04
CA LYS A 223 -9.50 -19.96 9.09
C LYS A 223 -9.57 -18.52 8.58
N ILE A 224 -9.89 -18.33 7.30
CA ILE A 224 -10.09 -17.01 6.67
C ILE A 224 -11.59 -16.69 6.59
N ILE A 225 -12.41 -17.69 6.29
CA ILE A 225 -13.87 -17.58 6.12
C ILE A 225 -14.60 -17.53 7.46
#